data_AF-A0A3B3QXD2-F1
#
_entry.id   AF-A0A3B3QXD2-F1
#
_cell.length_a   1.000
_cell.length_b   1.000
_cell.length_c   1.000
_cell.angle_alpha   90.00
_cell.angle_beta   90.00
_cell.angle_gamma   90.00
#
_symmetry.space_group_name_H-M   'P 1'
#
loop_
_entity.id
_entity.type
_entity.pdbx_description
1 polymer ?
#
loop_
_entity_poly.entity_id
_entity_poly.type
_entity_poly.pdbx_seq_one_letter_code
_entity_poly.pdbx_strand_id
1 'polypeptide(L)'
;MAKGLLITYALWVIGGPLGLHHLYLGRDSHALLWLLTLGGFGVGWMREVFRLPAYVSEVNREAAGDGVRHRNARPPPVSPVRFAGQVCVGIYFGTVALIALNSLNFFYLLVLPLCVGAGVHLVSCAGRETSDLQKTLTTCVMTSPLFYGSRLSPLPISLAASITATRHRRFKEPLAANEPPEPLGPRLYRLGLAWLAFSAPLGYCVFHNTTATLGYLVDCVSAILDALWFFPWLQGVLEYFLLLPYKVLRALTGAGLPEESWKKVLEVLLREYSQREKEAMQVLLVREGSTMEEITRSYRELVKVWHPDHNPRQMTEAQQMFIRIQEAYETLTQRHKKTQQE
;
A
#
# COMPACT_ATOMS: atom_id res chain seq x y z
N MET A 1 35.21 9.59 -4.62
CA MET A 1 35.35 9.35 -6.08
C MET A 1 34.16 9.95 -6.80
N ALA A 2 34.40 10.67 -7.90
CA ALA A 2 33.33 11.21 -8.74
C ALA A 2 32.50 10.07 -9.36
N LYS A 3 31.18 10.25 -9.39
CA LYS A 3 30.22 9.32 -9.98
C LYS A 3 30.06 9.64 -11.47
N GLY A 4 30.06 8.59 -12.29
CA GLY A 4 29.92 8.71 -13.73
C GLY A 4 28.45 8.78 -14.16
N LEU A 5 28.11 9.75 -15.00
CA LEU A 5 26.75 9.89 -15.54
C LEU A 5 26.35 8.68 -16.41
N LEU A 6 27.27 8.21 -17.26
CA LEU A 6 27.05 7.07 -18.15
C LEU A 6 26.73 5.78 -17.38
N ILE A 7 27.52 5.49 -16.34
CA ILE A 7 27.30 4.33 -15.44
C ILE A 7 25.93 4.45 -14.77
N THR A 8 25.56 5.66 -14.33
CA THR A 8 24.27 5.90 -13.69
C THR A 8 23.10 5.63 -14.64
N TYR A 9 23.18 6.04 -15.91
CA TYR A 9 22.17 5.72 -16.92
C TYR A 9 22.12 4.22 -17.24
N ALA A 10 23.26 3.55 -17.36
CA ALA A 10 23.29 2.10 -17.59
C ALA A 10 22.59 1.33 -16.47
N LEU A 11 22.86 1.71 -15.21
CA LEU A 11 22.17 1.14 -14.04
C LEU A 11 20.67 1.47 -14.01
N TRP A 12 20.27 2.66 -14.49
CA TRP A 12 18.87 3.05 -14.60
C TRP A 12 18.10 2.25 -15.66
N VAL A 13 18.75 1.86 -16.77
CA VAL A 13 18.11 0.99 -17.77
C VAL A 13 17.99 -0.44 -17.25
N ILE A 14 19.07 -1.00 -16.70
CA ILE A 14 19.15 -2.42 -16.34
C ILE A 14 18.37 -2.73 -15.04
N GLY A 15 18.45 -1.85 -14.06
CA GLY A 15 17.84 -2.04 -12.74
C GLY A 15 17.21 -0.79 -12.17
N GLY A 16 16.73 0.11 -13.06
CA GLY A 16 16.06 1.34 -12.67
C GLY A 16 14.91 1.11 -11.72
N PRO A 17 13.92 0.25 -12.04
CA PRO A 17 12.79 -0.03 -11.14
C PRO A 17 13.21 -0.57 -9.77
N LEU A 18 14.37 -1.25 -9.69
CA LEU A 18 14.93 -1.78 -8.43
C LEU A 18 15.76 -0.74 -7.66
N GLY A 19 16.06 0.42 -8.26
CA GLY A 19 16.81 1.50 -7.63
C GLY A 19 18.33 1.33 -7.64
N LEU A 20 18.90 0.51 -8.54
CA LEU A 20 20.35 0.25 -8.59
C LEU A 20 21.19 1.52 -8.80
N HIS A 21 20.71 2.45 -9.63
CA HIS A 21 21.37 3.74 -9.85
C HIS A 21 21.39 4.60 -8.58
N HIS A 22 20.36 4.53 -7.73
CA HIS A 22 20.35 5.22 -6.44
C HIS A 22 21.32 4.61 -5.44
N LEU A 23 21.44 3.28 -5.43
CA LEU A 23 22.42 2.58 -4.61
C LEU A 23 23.85 3.00 -4.99
N TYR A 24 24.15 3.07 -6.29
CA TYR A 24 25.43 3.57 -6.81
C TYR A 24 25.71 5.03 -6.40
N LEU A 25 24.69 5.88 -6.41
CA LEU A 25 24.77 7.29 -6.01
C LEU A 25 24.84 7.51 -4.49
N GLY A 26 24.74 6.47 -3.65
CA GLY A 26 24.76 6.65 -2.20
C GLY A 26 23.41 7.01 -1.57
N ARG A 27 22.31 6.87 -2.32
CA ARG A 27 20.97 7.36 -1.94
C ARG A 27 20.08 6.21 -1.44
N ASP A 28 20.45 5.60 -0.32
CA ASP A 28 19.84 4.36 0.17
C ASP A 28 18.34 4.44 0.40
N SER A 29 17.83 5.49 1.04
CA SER A 29 16.37 5.67 1.22
C SER A 29 15.62 5.76 -0.11
N HIS A 30 16.27 6.32 -1.14
CA HIS A 30 15.69 6.43 -2.47
C HIS A 30 15.72 5.09 -3.20
N ALA A 31 16.80 4.33 -3.05
CA ALA A 31 16.91 2.96 -3.55
C ALA A 31 15.85 2.05 -2.91
N LEU A 32 15.69 2.11 -1.59
CA LEU A 32 14.65 1.36 -0.88
C LEU A 32 13.25 1.74 -1.35
N LEU A 33 12.98 3.05 -1.50
CA LEU A 33 11.69 3.52 -2.02
C LEU A 33 11.41 2.94 -3.40
N TRP A 34 12.41 2.93 -4.31
CA TRP A 34 12.26 2.36 -5.65
C TRP A 34 12.01 0.86 -5.58
N LEU A 35 12.78 0.13 -4.78
CA LEU A 35 12.63 -1.31 -4.60
C LEU A 35 11.23 -1.68 -4.09
N LEU A 36 10.68 -0.93 -3.14
CA LEU A 36 9.38 -1.21 -2.53
C LEU A 36 8.18 -0.74 -3.37
N THR A 37 8.40 0.18 -4.32
CA THR A 37 7.33 0.77 -5.16
C THR A 37 7.50 0.46 -6.64
N LEU A 38 8.46 -0.40 -7.00
CA LEU A 38 8.85 -0.72 -8.38
C LEU A 38 9.10 0.54 -9.21
N GLY A 39 9.99 1.40 -8.72
CA GLY A 39 10.39 2.63 -9.39
C GLY A 39 9.42 3.80 -9.21
N GLY A 40 8.81 3.95 -8.03
CA GLY A 40 7.85 5.02 -7.75
C GLY A 40 6.57 4.84 -8.56
N PHE A 41 6.03 3.62 -8.57
CA PHE A 41 4.87 3.20 -9.35
C PHE A 41 5.08 3.39 -10.87
N GLY A 42 6.32 3.19 -11.35
CA GLY A 42 6.73 3.38 -12.75
C GLY A 42 6.87 4.85 -13.20
N VAL A 43 6.01 5.75 -12.71
CA VAL A 43 6.05 7.19 -13.04
C VAL A 43 7.32 7.84 -12.51
N GLY A 44 7.75 7.46 -11.30
CA GLY A 44 9.02 7.92 -10.73
C GLY A 44 10.21 7.58 -11.63
N TRP A 45 10.32 6.32 -12.05
CA TRP A 45 11.36 5.83 -12.92
C TRP A 45 11.41 6.57 -14.27
N MET A 46 10.26 6.81 -14.92
CA MET A 46 10.20 7.56 -16.19
C MET A 46 10.67 9.01 -16.02
N ARG A 47 10.23 9.68 -14.95
CA ARG A 47 10.61 11.07 -14.64
C ARG A 47 12.12 11.21 -14.39
N GLU A 48 12.76 10.17 -13.88
CA GLU A 48 14.15 10.25 -13.44
C GLU A 48 15.16 10.44 -14.57
N VAL A 49 14.83 10.07 -15.80
CA VAL A 49 15.71 10.30 -16.95
C VAL A 49 16.17 11.77 -17.03
N PHE A 50 15.27 12.71 -16.70
CA PHE A 50 15.57 14.15 -16.70
C PHE A 50 16.29 14.63 -15.43
N ARG A 51 16.22 13.88 -14.33
CA ARG A 51 16.80 14.26 -13.02
C ARG A 51 18.16 13.63 -12.74
N LEU A 52 18.52 12.56 -13.43
CA LEU A 52 19.80 11.86 -13.29
C LEU A 52 21.03 12.80 -13.40
N PRO A 53 21.11 13.75 -14.35
CA PRO A 53 22.23 14.68 -14.43
C PRO A 53 22.36 15.55 -13.18
N ALA A 54 21.23 16.03 -12.64
CA ALA A 54 21.21 16.80 -11.40
C ALA A 54 21.72 15.95 -10.22
N TYR A 55 21.27 14.70 -10.11
CA TYR A 55 21.68 13.80 -9.02
C TYR A 55 23.17 13.49 -9.03
N VAL A 56 23.75 13.24 -10.21
CA VAL A 56 25.19 13.01 -10.35
C VAL A 56 25.98 14.28 -10.00
N SER A 57 25.52 15.44 -10.48
CA SER A 57 26.17 16.72 -10.19
C SER A 57 26.14 17.04 -8.68
N GLU A 58 25.04 16.75 -7.99
CA GLU A 58 24.90 16.96 -6.55
C GLU A 58 25.87 16.10 -5.76
N VAL A 59 25.94 14.80 -6.04
CA VAL A 59 26.85 13.86 -5.35
C VAL A 59 28.31 14.23 -5.60
N ASN A 60 28.66 14.65 -6.83
CA ASN A 60 30.02 15.08 -7.16
C ASN A 60 30.40 16.39 -6.46
N ARG A 61 29.47 17.35 -6.32
CA ARG A 61 29.70 18.59 -5.57
C ARG A 61 29.84 18.34 -4.06
N GLU A 62 29.07 17.41 -3.50
CA GLU A 62 29.24 16.99 -2.10
C GLU A 62 30.60 16.33 -1.87
N ALA A 63 31.03 15.44 -2.78
CA ALA A 63 32.35 14.82 -2.74
C ALA A 63 33.50 15.83 -2.90
N ALA A 64 33.26 16.97 -3.55
CA ALA A 64 34.21 18.07 -3.69
C ALA A 64 34.23 19.05 -2.50
N GLY A 65 33.39 18.86 -1.48
CA GLY A 65 33.33 19.73 -0.29
C GLY A 65 32.46 20.99 -0.43
N ASP A 66 31.87 21.24 -1.61
CA ASP A 66 31.03 22.42 -1.88
C ASP A 66 29.67 22.39 -1.14
N GLY A 67 29.28 21.23 -0.59
CA GLY A 67 27.97 21.02 0.05
C GLY A 67 27.77 21.74 1.39
N VAL A 68 28.84 22.26 2.01
CA VAL A 68 28.82 22.82 3.38
C VAL A 68 28.36 24.28 3.40
N ARG A 69 28.55 25.05 2.33
CA ARG A 69 28.37 26.52 2.33
C ARG A 69 26.92 27.03 2.28
N HIS A 70 25.93 26.21 1.93
CA HIS A 70 24.54 26.67 1.68
C HIS A 70 23.48 26.24 2.70
N ARG A 71 23.84 25.58 3.81
CA ARG A 71 22.86 24.84 4.65
C ARG A 71 22.38 25.53 5.94
N ASN A 72 22.97 26.65 6.36
CA ASN A 72 22.82 27.13 7.75
C ASN A 72 21.69 28.15 8.03
N ALA A 73 20.65 28.33 7.20
CA ALA A 73 19.61 29.31 7.56
C ALA A 73 18.16 29.05 7.13
N ARG A 74 17.88 28.14 6.18
CA ARG A 74 16.50 27.98 5.66
C ARG A 74 16.11 26.52 5.46
N PRO A 75 14.88 26.12 5.82
CA PRO A 75 14.37 24.80 5.47
C PRO A 75 14.33 24.64 3.95
N PRO A 76 14.41 23.39 3.43
CA PRO A 76 14.32 23.14 1.99
C PRO A 76 13.02 23.73 1.40
N PRO A 77 12.95 24.03 0.09
CA PRO A 77 11.71 24.48 -0.53
C PRO A 77 10.64 23.38 -0.48
N VAL A 78 9.36 23.75 -0.40
CA VAL A 78 8.26 22.78 -0.50
C VAL A 78 8.17 22.27 -1.94
N SER A 79 8.06 20.95 -2.09
CA SER A 79 7.91 20.29 -3.38
C SER A 79 6.55 19.61 -3.45
N PRO A 80 5.61 20.08 -4.30
CA PRO A 80 4.31 19.44 -4.46
C PRO A 80 4.41 17.97 -4.85
N VAL A 81 5.42 17.63 -5.66
CA VAL A 81 5.71 16.25 -6.07
C VAL A 81 6.08 15.39 -4.86
N ARG A 82 6.91 15.93 -3.96
CA ARG A 82 7.33 15.20 -2.76
C ARG A 82 6.15 15.00 -1.82
N PHE A 83 5.33 16.03 -1.65
CA PHE A 83 4.10 15.95 -0.87
C PHE A 83 3.13 14.89 -1.43
N ALA A 84 2.87 14.93 -2.75
CA ALA A 84 2.05 13.91 -3.41
C ALA A 84 2.64 12.51 -3.24
N GLY A 85 3.97 12.37 -3.39
CA GLY A 85 4.67 11.11 -3.15
C GLY A 85 4.52 10.60 -1.71
N GLN A 86 4.62 11.48 -0.70
CA GLN A 86 4.42 11.14 0.70
C GLN A 86 3.01 10.58 0.94
N VAL A 87 1.99 11.24 0.40
CA VAL A 87 0.60 10.79 0.52
C VAL A 87 0.40 9.44 -0.17
N CYS A 88 0.82 9.32 -1.44
CA CYS A 88 0.63 8.07 -2.19
C CYS A 88 1.37 6.88 -1.54
N VAL A 89 2.62 7.07 -1.11
CA VAL A 89 3.41 5.98 -0.50
C VAL A 89 2.93 5.66 0.91
N GLY A 90 2.46 6.65 1.66
CA GLY A 90 1.83 6.40 2.97
C GLY A 90 0.55 5.58 2.85
N ILE A 91 -0.32 5.91 1.89
CA ILE A 91 -1.51 5.10 1.57
C ILE A 91 -1.08 3.68 1.17
N TYR A 92 -0.12 3.55 0.26
CA TYR A 92 0.39 2.25 -0.19
C TYR A 92 0.89 1.38 0.98
N PHE A 93 1.71 1.93 1.89
CA PHE A 93 2.19 1.20 3.07
C PHE A 93 1.03 0.82 4.01
N GLY A 94 0.05 1.71 4.18
CA GLY A 94 -1.14 1.39 4.98
C GLY A 94 -2.00 0.29 4.37
N THR A 95 -2.20 0.29 3.05
CA THR A 95 -2.91 -0.77 2.33
C THR A 95 -2.18 -2.10 2.42
N VAL A 96 -0.85 -2.11 2.25
CA VAL A 96 -0.04 -3.33 2.45
C VAL A 96 -0.16 -3.83 3.89
N ALA A 97 -0.19 -2.95 4.88
CA ALA A 97 -0.41 -3.34 6.27
C ALA A 97 -1.82 -3.90 6.52
N LEU A 98 -2.86 -3.34 5.89
CA LEU A 98 -4.23 -3.87 5.96
C LEU A 98 -4.31 -5.29 5.39
N ILE A 99 -3.59 -5.55 4.31
CA ILE A 99 -3.54 -6.87 3.68
C ILE A 99 -2.75 -7.85 4.57
N ALA A 100 -1.58 -7.43 5.04
CA ALA A 100 -0.59 -8.35 5.61
C ALA A 100 -0.64 -8.49 7.13
N LEU A 101 -1.16 -7.49 7.85
CA LEU A 101 -0.97 -7.33 9.29
C LEU A 101 -2.26 -7.06 10.07
N ASN A 102 -3.43 -7.04 9.41
CA ASN A 102 -4.72 -6.72 10.07
C ASN A 102 -5.13 -7.71 11.18
N SER A 103 -4.53 -8.90 11.22
CA SER A 103 -4.75 -9.88 12.31
C SER A 103 -4.04 -9.52 13.62
N LEU A 104 -3.15 -8.53 13.62
CA LEU A 104 -2.41 -8.13 14.82
C LEU A 104 -3.30 -7.35 15.80
N ASN A 105 -3.05 -7.56 17.09
CA ASN A 105 -3.69 -6.76 18.13
C ASN A 105 -3.32 -5.28 18.00
N PHE A 106 -4.29 -4.41 18.31
CA PHE A 106 -4.15 -2.95 18.20
C PHE A 106 -3.76 -2.46 16.78
N PHE A 107 -4.08 -3.24 15.74
CA PHE A 107 -3.68 -2.95 14.37
C PHE A 107 -4.04 -1.52 13.93
N TYR A 108 -5.32 -1.13 14.02
CA TYR A 108 -5.77 0.20 13.60
C TYR A 108 -5.21 1.34 14.45
N LEU A 109 -4.87 1.08 15.73
CA LEU A 109 -4.40 2.12 16.64
C LEU A 109 -2.89 2.34 16.57
N LEU A 110 -2.12 1.27 16.34
CA LEU A 110 -0.67 1.30 16.42
C LEU A 110 0.01 0.80 15.13
N VAL A 111 -0.26 -0.42 14.70
CA VAL A 111 0.47 -1.04 13.57
C VAL A 111 0.25 -0.24 12.27
N LEU A 112 -1.00 0.02 11.94
CA LEU A 112 -1.39 0.76 10.74
C LEU A 112 -0.76 2.17 10.68
N PRO A 113 -0.92 3.04 11.69
CA PRO A 113 -0.31 4.37 11.63
C PRO A 113 1.22 4.34 11.61
N LEU A 114 1.86 3.35 12.24
CA LEU A 114 3.31 3.19 12.15
C LEU A 114 3.74 2.80 10.72
N CYS A 115 3.04 1.89 10.05
CA CYS A 115 3.30 1.53 8.65
C CYS A 115 3.11 2.73 7.71
N VAL A 116 1.98 3.44 7.84
CA VAL A 116 1.70 4.66 7.05
C VAL A 116 2.79 5.72 7.27
N GLY A 117 3.14 5.96 8.53
CA GLY A 117 4.18 6.92 8.91
C GLY A 117 5.56 6.55 8.39
N ALA A 118 5.91 5.25 8.38
CA ALA A 118 7.14 4.75 7.78
C ALA A 118 7.21 5.02 6.28
N GLY A 119 6.10 4.81 5.54
CA GLY A 119 6.02 5.14 4.11
C GLY A 119 6.18 6.64 3.84
N VAL A 120 5.48 7.49 4.59
CA VAL A 120 5.62 8.95 4.52
C VAL A 120 7.05 9.39 4.83
N HIS A 121 7.66 8.83 5.87
CA HIS A 121 9.01 9.18 6.26
C HIS A 121 10.06 8.67 5.25
N LEU A 122 9.85 7.52 4.62
CA LEU A 122 10.73 7.01 3.57
C LEU A 122 10.83 7.98 2.39
N VAL A 123 9.70 8.51 1.92
CA VAL A 123 9.67 9.58 0.90
C VAL A 123 10.29 10.86 1.44
N SER A 124 10.02 11.18 2.72
CA SER A 124 10.64 12.33 3.38
C SER A 124 12.15 12.23 3.45
N CYS A 125 12.73 11.02 3.44
CA CYS A 125 14.16 10.75 3.43
C CYS A 125 14.75 10.57 2.01
N ALA A 126 13.97 10.70 0.95
CA ALA A 126 14.47 10.58 -0.42
C ALA A 126 15.44 11.73 -0.77
N GLY A 127 16.66 11.39 -1.19
CA GLY A 127 17.70 12.38 -1.50
C GLY A 127 18.30 13.04 -0.26
N ARG A 128 18.43 14.38 -0.29
CA ARG A 128 19.18 15.19 0.71
C ARG A 128 18.32 15.76 1.83
N GLU A 129 17.01 15.58 1.75
CA GLU A 129 16.05 16.07 2.74
C GLU A 129 15.61 14.91 3.63
N THR A 130 15.15 15.26 4.83
CA THR A 130 14.50 14.38 5.80
C THR A 130 13.44 15.19 6.56
N SER A 131 12.61 14.52 7.35
CA SER A 131 11.66 15.15 8.27
C SER A 131 11.91 14.67 9.70
N ASP A 132 11.27 15.33 10.65
CA ASP A 132 11.20 14.83 12.03
C ASP A 132 10.33 13.56 12.07
N LEU A 133 10.98 12.40 12.27
CA LEU A 133 10.31 11.10 12.33
C LEU A 133 9.35 11.03 13.51
N GLN A 134 9.76 11.49 14.69
CA GLN A 134 8.97 11.38 15.90
C GLN A 134 7.67 12.16 15.76
N LYS A 135 7.72 13.42 15.29
CA LYS A 135 6.52 14.22 15.06
C LYS A 135 5.60 13.61 14.00
N THR A 136 6.19 13.03 12.95
CA THR A 136 5.43 12.35 11.90
C THR A 136 4.69 11.13 12.45
N LEU A 137 5.36 10.27 13.22
CA LEU A 137 4.74 9.07 13.82
C LEU A 137 3.71 9.44 14.89
N THR A 138 3.99 10.41 15.76
CA THR A 138 3.02 10.89 16.75
C THR A 138 1.76 11.40 16.05
N THR A 139 1.89 12.13 14.95
CA THR A 139 0.72 12.58 14.16
C THR A 139 -0.08 11.40 13.64
N CYS A 140 0.59 10.35 13.13
CA CYS A 140 -0.09 9.16 12.64
C CYS A 140 -0.93 8.48 13.73
N VAL A 141 -0.31 8.26 14.90
CA VAL A 141 -0.96 7.61 16.06
C VAL A 141 -2.09 8.48 16.63
N MET A 142 -1.96 9.80 16.60
CA MET A 142 -3.05 10.71 17.05
C MET A 142 -4.21 10.75 16.06
N THR A 143 -3.96 10.55 14.76
CA THR A 143 -5.00 10.60 13.71
C THR A 143 -5.73 9.26 13.58
N SER A 144 -5.09 8.14 13.94
CA SER A 144 -5.64 6.80 13.74
C SER A 144 -6.97 6.50 14.46
N PRO A 145 -7.26 6.99 15.69
CA PRO A 145 -8.51 6.66 16.38
C PRO A 145 -9.74 7.26 15.69
N LEU A 146 -9.59 8.37 14.96
CA LEU A 146 -10.68 9.05 14.27
C LEU A 146 -11.31 8.20 13.16
N PHE A 147 -10.57 7.24 12.62
CA PHE A 147 -11.00 6.38 11.52
C PHE A 147 -10.82 4.89 11.87
N TYR A 148 -10.92 4.55 13.16
CA TYR A 148 -10.77 3.19 13.65
C TYR A 148 -11.70 2.21 12.91
N GLY A 149 -11.14 1.07 12.46
CA GLY A 149 -11.89 0.02 11.76
C GLY A 149 -12.28 0.33 10.31
N SER A 150 -12.02 1.55 9.82
CA SER A 150 -12.29 1.89 8.42
C SER A 150 -11.15 1.42 7.50
N ARG A 151 -11.49 0.82 6.36
CA ARG A 151 -10.52 0.48 5.30
C ARG A 151 -9.91 1.72 4.65
N LEU A 152 -10.57 2.87 4.75
CA LEU A 152 -10.07 4.15 4.24
C LEU A 152 -9.13 4.86 5.22
N SER A 153 -8.89 4.28 6.41
CA SER A 153 -8.00 4.87 7.43
C SER A 153 -6.58 5.23 6.96
N PRO A 154 -5.92 4.56 5.99
CA PRO A 154 -4.60 4.99 5.50
C PRO A 154 -4.58 6.41 4.93
N LEU A 155 -5.65 6.86 4.27
CA LEU A 155 -5.71 8.15 3.58
C LEU A 155 -5.62 9.35 4.53
N PRO A 156 -6.50 9.51 5.55
CA PRO A 156 -6.42 10.64 6.47
C PRO A 156 -5.14 10.61 7.31
N ILE A 157 -4.69 9.42 7.74
CA ILE A 157 -3.43 9.25 8.47
C ILE A 157 -2.26 9.73 7.61
N SER A 158 -2.20 9.28 6.34
CA SER A 158 -1.13 9.65 5.42
C SER A 158 -1.13 11.14 5.09
N LEU A 159 -2.31 11.75 4.91
CA LEU A 159 -2.44 13.18 4.67
C LEU A 159 -1.93 14.00 5.86
N ALA A 160 -2.39 13.68 7.07
CA ALA A 160 -1.94 14.36 8.30
C ALA A 160 -0.43 14.22 8.51
N ALA A 161 0.11 13.01 8.32
CA ALA A 161 1.53 12.73 8.41
C ALA A 161 2.35 13.52 7.36
N SER A 162 1.86 13.61 6.12
CA SER A 162 2.52 14.34 5.03
C SER A 162 2.57 15.85 5.29
N ILE A 163 1.48 16.40 5.86
CA ILE A 163 1.44 17.81 6.32
C ILE A 163 2.49 18.03 7.42
N THR A 164 2.53 17.17 8.43
CA THR A 164 3.51 17.28 9.53
C THR A 164 4.94 17.14 9.03
N ALA A 165 5.21 16.17 8.14
CA ALA A 165 6.52 15.95 7.55
C ALA A 165 6.99 17.16 6.72
N THR A 166 6.07 17.80 5.99
CA THR A 166 6.36 19.01 5.21
C THR A 166 6.60 20.23 6.08
N ARG A 167 5.88 20.36 7.21
CA ARG A 167 6.12 21.42 8.21
C ARG A 167 7.46 21.28 8.93
N HIS A 168 7.90 20.04 9.18
CA HIS A 168 9.13 19.73 9.92
C HIS A 168 10.25 19.18 9.03
N ARG A 169 10.35 19.69 7.80
CA ARG A 169 11.38 19.29 6.84
C ARG A 169 12.74 19.92 7.17
N ARG A 170 13.80 19.14 7.02
CA ARG A 170 15.19 19.52 7.29
C ARG A 170 16.13 18.88 6.27
N PHE A 171 17.33 19.42 6.11
CA PHE A 171 18.39 18.74 5.36
C PHE A 171 18.96 17.60 6.21
N LYS A 172 19.40 16.52 5.56
CA LYS A 172 20.17 15.47 6.23
C LYS A 172 21.49 16.03 6.73
N GLU A 173 21.90 15.59 7.91
CA GLU A 173 23.21 15.95 8.46
C GLU A 173 24.31 15.36 7.57
N PRO A 174 25.32 16.16 7.19
CA PRO A 174 26.45 15.64 6.44
C PRO A 174 27.24 14.65 7.30
N LEU A 175 27.77 13.60 6.66
CA LEU A 175 28.87 12.85 7.24
C LEU A 175 30.00 13.83 7.57
N ALA A 176 30.64 13.68 8.74
CA ALA A 176 31.74 14.54 9.12
C ALA A 176 32.82 14.49 8.02
N ALA A 177 33.44 15.63 7.69
CA ALA A 177 34.35 15.77 6.55
C ALA A 177 35.55 14.80 6.57
N ASN A 178 35.83 14.18 7.72
CA ASN A 178 36.93 13.24 7.94
C ASN A 178 36.50 11.77 8.00
N GLU A 179 35.20 11.46 7.88
CA GLU A 179 34.74 10.08 7.91
C GLU A 179 34.81 9.44 6.52
N PRO A 180 35.43 8.25 6.40
CA PRO A 180 35.41 7.52 5.14
C PRO A 180 33.96 7.16 4.76
N PRO A 181 33.64 7.15 3.46
CA PRO A 181 32.31 6.75 3.01
C PRO A 181 31.99 5.34 3.50
N GLU A 182 30.78 5.17 4.02
CA GLU A 182 30.36 3.89 4.57
C GLU A 182 30.48 2.76 3.53
N PRO A 183 31.06 1.60 3.91
CA PRO A 183 31.22 0.48 3.00
C PRO A 183 29.86 -0.03 2.49
N LEU A 184 29.88 -0.68 1.32
CA LEU A 184 28.66 -1.17 0.66
C LEU A 184 27.94 -2.26 1.45
N GLY A 185 28.68 -3.12 2.17
CA GLY A 185 28.12 -4.26 2.92
C GLY A 185 27.06 -3.87 3.95
N PRO A 186 27.38 -3.01 4.94
CA PRO A 186 26.42 -2.57 5.96
C PRO A 186 25.20 -1.81 5.38
N ARG A 187 25.41 -1.05 4.30
CA ARG A 187 24.32 -0.39 3.57
C ARG A 187 23.36 -1.41 2.96
N LEU A 188 23.90 -2.41 2.25
CA LEU A 188 23.12 -3.51 1.67
C LEU A 188 22.41 -4.34 2.74
N TYR A 189 23.06 -4.60 3.88
CA TYR A 189 22.45 -5.31 5.00
C TYR A 189 21.22 -4.59 5.55
N ARG A 190 21.32 -3.28 5.81
CA ARG A 190 20.18 -2.46 6.28
C ARG A 190 19.05 -2.40 5.25
N LEU A 191 19.39 -2.26 3.97
CA LEU A 191 18.41 -2.29 2.89
C LEU A 191 17.72 -3.66 2.78
N GLY A 192 18.48 -4.75 2.87
CA GLY A 192 17.95 -6.10 2.86
C GLY A 192 17.02 -6.38 4.04
N LEU A 193 17.38 -5.92 5.25
CA LEU A 193 16.53 -6.04 6.43
C LEU A 193 15.23 -5.25 6.27
N ALA A 194 15.31 -4.02 5.77
CA ALA A 194 14.13 -3.19 5.51
C ALA A 194 13.22 -3.78 4.43
N TRP A 195 13.81 -4.34 3.37
CA TRP A 195 13.08 -5.04 2.32
C TRP A 195 12.37 -6.28 2.86
N LEU A 196 13.07 -7.13 3.62
CA LEU A 196 12.49 -8.32 4.25
C LEU A 196 11.38 -7.94 5.23
N ALA A 197 11.56 -6.91 6.05
CA ALA A 197 10.55 -6.44 7.00
C ALA A 197 9.24 -6.01 6.30
N PHE A 198 9.35 -5.45 5.09
CA PHE A 198 8.20 -5.09 4.28
C PHE A 198 7.60 -6.28 3.51
N SER A 199 8.44 -7.10 2.87
CA SER A 199 8.01 -8.12 1.92
C SER A 199 7.63 -9.45 2.59
N ALA A 200 8.20 -9.80 3.73
CA ALA A 200 7.94 -11.10 4.38
C ALA A 200 6.49 -11.25 4.88
N PRO A 201 5.87 -10.25 5.55
CA PRO A 201 4.46 -10.35 5.94
C PRO A 201 3.55 -10.47 4.72
N LEU A 202 3.83 -9.68 3.68
CA LEU A 202 3.08 -9.71 2.43
C LEU A 202 3.21 -11.08 1.74
N GLY A 203 4.42 -11.62 1.64
CA GLY A 203 4.70 -12.93 1.07
C GLY A 203 3.96 -14.04 1.84
N TYR A 204 4.04 -14.02 3.17
CA TYR A 204 3.31 -14.97 4.02
C TYR A 204 1.80 -14.94 3.72
N CYS A 205 1.19 -13.76 3.63
CA CYS A 205 -0.23 -13.62 3.32
C CYS A 205 -0.59 -14.12 1.91
N VAL A 206 0.24 -13.83 0.91
CA VAL A 206 0.02 -14.31 -0.47
C VAL A 206 0.02 -15.84 -0.54
N PHE A 207 0.96 -16.50 0.14
CA PHE A 207 1.13 -17.95 0.07
C PHE A 207 0.22 -18.74 1.01
N HIS A 208 -0.10 -18.22 2.19
CA HIS A 208 -0.91 -18.94 3.19
C HIS A 208 -2.36 -18.46 3.31
N ASN A 209 -2.68 -17.25 2.86
CA ASN A 209 -4.01 -16.65 3.02
C ASN A 209 -4.46 -15.97 1.72
N THR A 210 -4.35 -16.71 0.62
CA THR A 210 -4.55 -16.24 -0.76
C THR A 210 -5.95 -15.64 -0.96
N THR A 211 -6.99 -16.25 -0.39
CA THR A 211 -8.39 -15.79 -0.51
C THR A 211 -8.62 -14.46 0.20
N ALA A 212 -8.08 -14.28 1.42
CA ALA A 212 -8.19 -13.01 2.15
C ALA A 212 -7.40 -11.89 1.47
N THR A 213 -6.16 -12.17 1.08
CA THR A 213 -5.28 -11.21 0.37
C THR A 213 -5.94 -10.67 -0.89
N LEU A 214 -6.59 -11.56 -1.62
CA LEU A 214 -7.20 -11.27 -2.89
C LEU A 214 -8.55 -10.54 -2.72
N GLY A 215 -9.33 -10.87 -1.68
CA GLY A 215 -10.49 -10.08 -1.27
C GLY A 215 -10.13 -8.63 -0.93
N TYR A 216 -9.08 -8.40 -0.14
CA TYR A 216 -8.61 -7.04 0.17
C TYR A 216 -8.12 -6.29 -1.08
N LEU A 217 -7.42 -6.96 -1.98
CA LEU A 217 -6.97 -6.37 -3.24
C LEU A 217 -8.16 -5.91 -4.09
N VAL A 218 -9.16 -6.78 -4.26
CA VAL A 218 -10.40 -6.48 -5.00
C VAL A 218 -11.15 -5.33 -4.34
N ASP A 219 -11.28 -5.34 -3.01
CA ASP A 219 -11.97 -4.28 -2.28
C ASP A 219 -11.23 -2.93 -2.36
N CYS A 220 -9.89 -2.93 -2.37
CA CYS A 220 -9.10 -1.71 -2.58
C CYS A 220 -9.26 -1.18 -4.00
N VAL A 221 -9.20 -2.05 -5.00
CA VAL A 221 -9.41 -1.67 -6.41
C VAL A 221 -10.82 -1.15 -6.60
N SER A 222 -11.82 -1.81 -6.03
CA SER A 222 -13.23 -1.38 -6.07
C SER A 222 -13.39 -0.01 -5.41
N ALA A 223 -12.88 0.18 -4.18
CA ALA A 223 -12.96 1.48 -3.51
C ALA A 223 -12.24 2.61 -4.27
N ILE A 224 -11.14 2.31 -4.98
CA ILE A 224 -10.47 3.28 -5.85
C ILE A 224 -11.32 3.57 -7.09
N LEU A 225 -11.89 2.56 -7.74
CA LEU A 225 -12.78 2.73 -8.89
C LEU A 225 -14.04 3.51 -8.53
N ASP A 226 -14.62 3.23 -7.36
CA ASP A 226 -15.76 3.92 -6.78
C ASP A 226 -15.39 5.36 -6.44
N ALA A 227 -14.23 5.61 -5.83
CA ALA A 227 -13.75 6.98 -5.58
C ALA A 227 -13.50 7.77 -6.88
N LEU A 228 -13.26 7.07 -7.99
CA LEU A 228 -13.06 7.62 -9.32
C LEU A 228 -14.34 7.70 -10.16
N TRP A 229 -15.51 7.48 -9.57
CA TRP A 229 -16.81 7.54 -10.27
C TRP A 229 -17.03 8.85 -11.05
N PHE A 230 -16.47 9.96 -10.55
CA PHE A 230 -16.53 11.28 -11.17
C PHE A 230 -15.62 11.43 -12.41
N PHE A 231 -14.60 10.58 -12.59
CA PHE A 231 -13.70 10.58 -13.74
C PHE A 231 -13.74 9.24 -14.51
N PRO A 232 -14.75 9.04 -15.39
CA PRO A 232 -14.92 7.78 -16.13
C PRO A 232 -13.70 7.37 -16.97
N TRP A 233 -12.96 8.33 -17.51
CA TRP A 233 -11.75 8.07 -18.28
C TRP A 233 -10.61 7.47 -17.42
N LEU A 234 -10.58 7.78 -16.12
CA LEU A 234 -9.57 7.26 -15.20
C LEU A 234 -9.81 5.79 -14.86
N GLN A 235 -11.07 5.34 -14.85
CA GLN A 235 -11.43 3.93 -14.68
C GLN A 235 -10.88 3.08 -15.85
N GLY A 236 -11.08 3.53 -17.09
CA GLY A 236 -10.52 2.85 -18.27
C GLY A 236 -8.98 2.85 -18.31
N VAL A 237 -8.34 3.91 -17.80
CA VAL A 237 -6.88 3.95 -17.63
C VAL A 237 -6.42 2.95 -16.56
N LEU A 238 -7.10 2.87 -15.42
CA LEU A 238 -6.76 1.93 -14.35
C LEU A 238 -6.94 0.48 -14.80
N GLU A 239 -8.03 0.16 -15.47
CA GLU A 239 -8.29 -1.15 -16.07
C GLU A 239 -7.21 -1.49 -17.11
N TYR A 240 -6.83 -0.54 -17.95
CA TYR A 240 -5.72 -0.71 -18.90
C TYR A 240 -4.40 -1.03 -18.20
N PHE A 241 -4.07 -0.34 -17.09
CA PHE A 241 -2.87 -0.60 -16.30
C PHE A 241 -2.91 -1.94 -15.56
N LEU A 242 -4.07 -2.37 -15.05
CA LEU A 242 -4.26 -3.69 -14.46
C LEU A 242 -4.05 -4.81 -15.49
N LEU A 243 -4.43 -4.57 -16.74
CA LEU A 243 -4.24 -5.50 -17.87
C LEU A 243 -2.85 -5.36 -18.53
N LEU A 244 -2.07 -4.33 -18.20
CA LEU A 244 -0.78 -4.06 -18.83
C LEU A 244 0.26 -5.16 -18.58
N PRO A 245 0.41 -5.74 -17.37
CA PRO A 245 1.28 -6.89 -17.15
C PRO A 245 0.94 -8.07 -18.05
N TYR A 246 -0.36 -8.34 -18.27
CA TYR A 246 -0.82 -9.38 -19.20
C TYR A 246 -0.43 -9.05 -20.66
N LYS A 247 -0.63 -7.80 -21.10
CA LYS A 247 -0.25 -7.35 -22.45
C LYS A 247 1.26 -7.41 -22.69
N VAL A 248 2.05 -7.02 -21.69
CA VAL A 248 3.52 -7.04 -21.73
C VAL A 248 4.03 -8.48 -21.70
N LEU A 249 3.47 -9.35 -20.85
CA LEU A 249 3.82 -10.76 -20.82
C LEU A 249 3.48 -11.44 -22.15
N ARG A 250 2.29 -11.18 -22.71
CA ARG A 250 1.88 -11.65 -24.05
C ARG A 250 2.85 -11.21 -25.14
N ALA A 251 3.29 -9.96 -25.10
CA ALA A 251 4.24 -9.42 -26.08
C ALA A 251 5.66 -9.99 -25.94
N LEU A 252 6.09 -10.30 -24.71
CA LEU A 252 7.44 -10.82 -24.42
C LEU A 252 7.58 -12.33 -24.63
N THR A 253 6.58 -13.12 -24.25
CA THR A 253 6.70 -14.59 -24.28
C THR A 253 6.17 -15.21 -25.57
N GLY A 254 5.33 -14.50 -26.34
CA GLY A 254 4.62 -15.05 -27.51
C GLY A 254 3.62 -16.18 -27.17
N ALA A 255 3.76 -16.79 -26.00
CA ALA A 255 2.85 -17.73 -25.39
C ALA A 255 1.74 -16.96 -24.67
N GLY A 256 0.62 -16.79 -25.37
CA GLY A 256 -0.62 -16.43 -24.71
C GLY A 256 -1.00 -17.54 -23.74
N LEU A 257 -0.89 -17.30 -22.43
CA LEU A 257 -1.84 -17.92 -21.52
C LEU A 257 -3.23 -17.55 -22.07
N PRO A 258 -4.10 -18.53 -22.36
CA PRO A 258 -5.39 -18.28 -22.98
C PRO A 258 -6.10 -17.14 -22.24
N GLU A 259 -6.75 -16.24 -22.97
CA GLU A 259 -7.59 -15.19 -22.36
C GLU A 259 -8.59 -15.81 -21.37
N GLU A 260 -8.98 -17.06 -21.61
CA GLU A 260 -9.73 -17.91 -20.69
C GLU A 260 -9.06 -18.23 -19.37
N SER A 261 -7.73 -18.32 -19.25
CA SER A 261 -7.07 -18.61 -17.98
C SER A 261 -7.09 -17.41 -17.04
N TRP A 262 -6.90 -16.20 -17.57
CA TRP A 262 -7.04 -14.97 -16.78
C TRP A 262 -8.50 -14.60 -16.55
N LYS A 263 -9.38 -14.82 -17.53
CA LYS A 263 -10.83 -14.79 -17.30
C LYS A 263 -11.24 -15.84 -16.29
N LYS A 264 -10.69 -17.05 -16.29
CA LYS A 264 -10.92 -18.07 -15.24
C LYS A 264 -10.35 -17.66 -13.91
N VAL A 265 -9.21 -16.99 -13.84
CA VAL A 265 -8.76 -16.40 -12.57
C VAL A 265 -9.78 -15.37 -12.14
N LEU A 266 -10.02 -14.29 -12.91
CA LEU A 266 -10.99 -13.24 -12.58
C LEU A 266 -12.39 -13.79 -12.28
N GLU A 267 -12.84 -14.79 -13.02
CA GLU A 267 -14.11 -15.48 -12.88
C GLU A 267 -14.08 -16.38 -11.65
N VAL A 268 -13.00 -17.08 -11.31
CA VAL A 268 -12.85 -17.77 -10.01
C VAL A 268 -12.87 -16.74 -8.87
N LEU A 269 -12.22 -15.58 -9.03
CA LEU A 269 -12.21 -14.50 -8.04
C LEU A 269 -13.61 -13.90 -7.85
N LEU A 270 -14.32 -13.62 -8.94
CA LEU A 270 -15.68 -13.09 -8.96
C LEU A 270 -16.72 -14.15 -8.57
N ARG A 271 -16.48 -15.42 -8.92
CA ARG A 271 -17.34 -16.57 -8.61
C ARG A 271 -17.24 -16.91 -7.15
N GLU A 272 -16.07 -16.87 -6.54
CA GLU A 272 -15.88 -17.08 -5.09
C GLU A 272 -16.56 -15.97 -4.29
N TYR A 273 -16.49 -14.71 -4.75
CA TYR A 273 -17.29 -13.62 -4.21
C TYR A 273 -18.80 -13.86 -4.39
N SER A 274 -19.26 -14.23 -5.59
CA SER A 274 -20.67 -14.54 -5.86
C SER A 274 -21.16 -15.77 -5.06
N GLN A 275 -20.27 -16.72 -4.79
CA GLN A 275 -20.58 -17.97 -4.10
C GLN A 275 -20.77 -17.70 -2.61
N ARG A 276 -19.91 -16.88 -2.01
CA ARG A 276 -20.11 -16.38 -0.63
C ARG A 276 -21.42 -15.62 -0.49
N GLU A 277 -21.78 -14.79 -1.47
CA GLU A 277 -23.08 -14.10 -1.46
C GLU A 277 -24.25 -15.10 -1.57
N LYS A 278 -24.13 -16.12 -2.43
CA LYS A 278 -25.15 -17.17 -2.57
C LYS A 278 -25.30 -18.02 -1.31
N GLU A 279 -24.19 -18.40 -0.69
CA GLU A 279 -24.18 -19.13 0.58
C GLU A 279 -24.77 -18.28 1.71
N ALA A 280 -24.44 -16.98 1.78
CA ALA A 280 -25.03 -16.06 2.73
C ALA A 280 -26.56 -15.93 2.55
N MET A 281 -27.04 -15.87 1.30
CA MET A 281 -28.47 -15.87 0.99
C MET A 281 -29.15 -17.19 1.41
N GLN A 282 -28.48 -18.33 1.23
CA GLN A 282 -28.99 -19.63 1.67
C GLN A 282 -29.06 -19.75 3.20
N VAL A 283 -28.02 -19.29 3.91
CA VAL A 283 -27.98 -19.30 5.38
C VAL A 283 -29.09 -18.42 5.95
N LEU A 284 -29.32 -17.24 5.36
CA LEU A 284 -30.39 -16.33 5.76
C LEU A 284 -31.74 -16.62 5.11
N LEU A 285 -31.85 -17.67 4.30
CA LEU A 285 -33.10 -18.07 3.63
C LEU A 285 -33.77 -16.93 2.83
N VAL A 286 -32.97 -16.04 2.22
CA VAL A 286 -33.43 -14.90 1.43
C VAL A 286 -33.21 -15.12 -0.06
N ARG A 287 -33.98 -14.42 -0.91
CA ARG A 287 -33.88 -14.53 -2.38
C ARG A 287 -32.99 -13.42 -2.97
N GLU A 288 -32.48 -13.66 -4.17
CA GLU A 288 -31.79 -12.65 -4.99
C GLU A 288 -32.75 -11.48 -5.26
N GLY A 289 -32.48 -10.31 -4.67
CA GLY A 289 -33.32 -9.11 -4.75
C GLY A 289 -34.12 -8.76 -3.50
N SER A 290 -33.94 -9.48 -2.38
CA SER A 290 -34.62 -9.18 -1.12
C SER A 290 -34.23 -7.78 -0.57
N THR A 291 -35.19 -7.05 0.01
CA THR A 291 -34.91 -5.72 0.57
C THR A 291 -34.09 -5.82 1.85
N MET A 292 -33.42 -4.73 2.25
CA MET A 292 -32.67 -4.72 3.51
C MET A 292 -33.56 -5.05 4.72
N GLU A 293 -34.82 -4.64 4.71
CA GLU A 293 -35.74 -5.00 5.82
C GLU A 293 -36.00 -6.50 5.89
N GLU A 294 -36.10 -7.19 4.76
CA GLU A 294 -36.29 -8.64 4.69
C GLU A 294 -35.06 -9.40 5.20
N ILE A 295 -33.86 -8.93 4.83
CA ILE A 295 -32.58 -9.49 5.29
C ILE A 295 -32.44 -9.32 6.80
N THR A 296 -32.71 -8.12 7.34
CA THR A 296 -32.67 -7.85 8.78
C THR A 296 -33.75 -8.63 9.54
N ARG A 297 -34.93 -8.83 8.96
CA ARG A 297 -36.00 -9.64 9.56
C ARG A 297 -35.57 -11.10 9.70
N SER A 298 -35.10 -11.71 8.62
CA SER A 298 -34.65 -13.11 8.62
C SER A 298 -33.48 -13.33 9.58
N TYR A 299 -32.50 -12.42 9.60
CA TYR A 299 -31.42 -12.44 10.58
C TYR A 299 -31.93 -12.46 12.03
N ARG A 300 -32.87 -11.58 12.38
CA ARG A 300 -33.42 -11.51 13.75
C ARG A 300 -34.17 -12.78 14.14
N GLU A 301 -34.86 -13.41 13.19
CA GLU A 301 -35.58 -14.67 13.43
C GLU A 301 -34.62 -15.83 13.64
N LEU A 302 -33.60 -15.95 12.79
CA LEU A 302 -32.58 -17.00 12.89
C LEU A 302 -31.70 -16.86 14.13
N VAL A 303 -31.35 -15.64 14.53
CA VAL A 303 -30.62 -15.38 15.78
C VAL A 303 -31.42 -15.83 17.00
N LYS A 304 -32.73 -15.59 17.04
CA LYS A 304 -33.58 -16.03 18.16
C LYS A 304 -33.66 -17.55 18.26
N VAL A 305 -33.68 -18.24 17.11
CA VAL A 305 -33.78 -19.70 17.02
C VAL A 305 -32.45 -20.36 17.41
N TRP A 306 -31.32 -19.82 16.92
CA TRP A 306 -30.00 -20.42 17.08
C TRP A 306 -29.13 -19.80 18.19
N HIS A 307 -29.70 -18.94 19.04
CA HIS A 307 -28.95 -18.37 20.17
C HIS A 307 -28.44 -19.50 21.09
N PRO A 308 -27.15 -19.50 21.48
CA PRO A 308 -26.60 -20.54 22.36
C PRO A 308 -27.37 -20.71 23.67
N ASP A 309 -27.84 -19.62 24.25
CA ASP A 309 -28.61 -19.64 25.51
C ASP A 309 -29.97 -20.35 25.39
N HIS A 310 -30.57 -20.35 24.20
CA HIS A 310 -31.84 -21.03 23.94
C HIS A 310 -31.66 -22.52 23.63
N ASN A 311 -30.43 -22.95 23.32
CA ASN A 311 -30.11 -24.31 22.87
C ASN A 311 -29.02 -24.98 23.73
N PRO A 312 -29.22 -25.13 25.05
CA PRO A 312 -28.20 -25.63 25.97
C PRO A 312 -27.80 -27.10 25.71
N ARG A 313 -28.66 -27.89 25.06
CA ARG A 313 -28.40 -29.30 24.71
C ARG A 313 -27.58 -29.49 23.43
N GLN A 314 -27.52 -28.47 22.57
CA GLN A 314 -26.84 -28.49 21.27
C GLN A 314 -25.94 -27.25 21.14
N MET A 315 -25.23 -26.92 22.21
CA MET A 315 -24.51 -25.65 22.34
C MET A 315 -23.46 -25.45 21.24
N THR A 316 -22.74 -26.50 20.86
CA THR A 316 -21.70 -26.44 19.82
C THR A 316 -22.29 -26.18 18.44
N GLU A 317 -23.40 -26.83 18.08
CA GLU A 317 -24.06 -26.64 16.79
C GLU A 317 -24.75 -25.28 16.72
N ALA A 318 -25.40 -24.86 17.80
CA ALA A 318 -26.02 -23.54 17.91
C ALA A 318 -24.97 -22.41 17.78
N GLN A 319 -23.81 -22.57 18.42
CA GLN A 319 -22.72 -21.61 18.32
C GLN A 319 -22.15 -21.53 16.90
N GLN A 320 -21.96 -22.67 16.21
CA GLN A 320 -21.50 -22.68 14.82
C GLN A 320 -22.51 -22.04 13.86
N MET A 321 -23.80 -22.35 14.03
CA MET A 321 -24.86 -21.75 13.23
C MET A 321 -24.99 -20.25 13.49
N PHE A 322 -24.89 -19.82 14.75
CA PHE A 322 -24.91 -18.41 15.13
C PHE A 322 -23.80 -17.60 14.44
N ILE A 323 -22.56 -18.11 14.42
CA ILE A 323 -21.44 -17.49 13.72
C ILE A 323 -21.73 -17.37 12.22
N ARG A 324 -22.22 -18.45 11.58
CA ARG A 324 -22.56 -18.44 10.15
C ARG A 324 -23.66 -17.44 9.80
N ILE A 325 -24.69 -17.33 10.66
CA ILE A 325 -25.79 -16.37 10.49
C ILE A 325 -25.27 -14.94 10.56
N GLN A 326 -24.35 -14.67 11.47
CA GLN A 326 -23.74 -13.34 11.61
C GLN A 326 -22.85 -12.98 10.39
N GLU A 327 -21.98 -13.90 9.97
CA GLU A 327 -21.15 -13.73 8.77
C GLU A 327 -21.98 -13.51 7.49
N ALA A 328 -23.08 -14.26 7.34
CA ALA A 328 -24.01 -14.11 6.23
C ALA A 328 -24.70 -12.73 6.22
N TYR A 329 -25.14 -12.25 7.40
CA TYR A 329 -25.77 -10.94 7.52
C TYR A 329 -24.81 -9.79 7.21
N GLU A 330 -23.58 -9.86 7.70
CA GLU A 330 -22.54 -8.86 7.40
C GLU A 330 -22.24 -8.79 5.90
N THR A 331 -22.12 -9.95 5.26
CA THR A 331 -21.87 -10.06 3.81
C THR A 331 -22.99 -9.42 2.98
N LEU A 332 -24.26 -9.74 3.26
CA LEU A 332 -25.39 -9.18 2.51
C LEU A 332 -25.65 -7.70 2.83
N THR A 333 -25.38 -7.27 4.06
CA THR A 333 -25.47 -5.85 4.45
C THR A 333 -24.46 -4.99 3.68
N GLN A 334 -23.24 -5.49 3.50
CA GLN A 334 -22.22 -4.80 2.71
C GLN A 334 -22.63 -4.68 1.24
N ARG A 335 -23.21 -5.73 0.65
CA ARG A 335 -23.76 -5.69 -0.71
C ARG A 335 -24.86 -4.64 -0.86
N HIS A 336 -25.86 -4.64 0.01
CA HIS A 336 -27.00 -3.73 -0.11
C HIS A 336 -26.58 -2.25 0.04
N LYS A 337 -25.57 -1.98 0.87
CA LYS A 337 -24.94 -0.65 0.97
C LYS A 337 -24.24 -0.20 -0.31
N LYS A 338 -23.62 -1.14 -1.05
CA LYS A 338 -23.00 -0.85 -2.36
C LYS A 338 -24.07 -0.55 -3.41
N THR A 339 -25.14 -1.35 -3.49
CA THR A 339 -26.20 -1.18 -4.51
C THR A 339 -27.05 0.08 -4.32
N GLN A 340 -27.18 0.62 -3.11
CA GLN A 340 -27.88 1.90 -2.87
C GLN A 340 -27.03 3.15 -3.18
N GLN A 341 -25.73 2.98 -3.45
CA GLN A 341 -24.80 4.06 -3.79
C GLN A 341 -24.53 4.18 -5.29
N GLU A 342 -25.02 3.22 -6.09
CA GLU A 342 -25.15 3.28 -7.55
C GLU A 342 -26.46 3.98 -7.94
#